data_AF-A0A1J4KDA7-F1
#
_entry.id   AF-A0A1J4KDA7-F1
#
_cell.length_a   1.000
_cell.length_b   1.000
_cell.length_c   1.000
_cell.angle_alpha   90.00
_cell.angle_beta   90.00
_cell.angle_gamma   90.00
#
_symmetry.space_group_name_H-M   'P 1'
#
loop_
_entity.id
_entity.type
_entity.pdbx_description
1 polymer ?
#
loop_
_entity_poly.entity_id
_entity_poly.type
_entity_poly.pdbx_seq_one_letter_code
_entity_poly.pdbx_strand_id
1 'polypeptide(L)' 'MVRDLDPTNDLTFLRIRADTTEIMVAPGDDYTLIVVQNVVLIES' A
#
# COMPACT_ATOMS: atom_id res chain seq x y z
N MET A 1 3.14 -13.34 -17.38
CA MET A 1 3.77 -13.98 -16.20
C MET A 1 3.29 -13.24 -14.96
N VAL A 2 2.01 -13.40 -14.62
CA VAL A 2 1.33 -12.79 -13.45
C VAL A 2 0.39 -13.84 -12.88
N ARG A 3 0.95 -15.02 -12.62
CA ARG A 3 0.31 -16.17 -12.00
C ARG A 3 1.45 -17.04 -11.50
N ASP A 4 1.95 -16.76 -10.30
CA ASP A 4 2.78 -17.68 -9.50
C ASP A 4 3.03 -17.11 -8.08
N LEU A 5 2.05 -16.43 -7.48
CA LEU A 5 2.08 -16.15 -6.04
C LEU A 5 0.66 -16.29 -5.51
N ASP A 6 0.47 -17.32 -4.70
CA ASP A 6 -0.71 -17.76 -3.95
C ASP A 6 -2.10 -17.16 -4.30
N PRO A 7 -3.09 -17.98 -4.72
CA PRO A 7 -4.49 -17.56 -4.77
C PRO A 7 -5.10 -17.30 -3.38
N THR A 8 -4.33 -17.45 -2.29
CA THR A 8 -4.69 -17.04 -0.92
C THR A 8 -4.09 -15.68 -0.52
N ASN A 9 -3.35 -15.01 -1.42
CA ASN A 9 -2.74 -13.71 -1.16
C ASN A 9 -3.70 -12.56 -1.53
N ASP A 10 -4.86 -12.52 -0.89
CA ASP A 10 -5.93 -11.52 -1.13
C ASP A 10 -5.61 -10.12 -0.58
N LEU A 11 -4.33 -9.77 -0.37
CA LEU A 11 -3.95 -8.41 0.00
C LEU A 11 -3.69 -7.58 -1.26
N THR A 12 -4.79 -7.17 -1.92
CA THR A 12 -4.76 -6.20 -3.02
C THR A 12 -4.40 -4.81 -2.46
N PHE A 13 -3.10 -4.55 -2.29
CA PHE A 13 -2.63 -3.30 -1.68
C PHE A 13 -2.41 -2.21 -2.74
N LEU A 14 -3.05 -1.05 -2.55
CA LEU A 14 -2.84 0.14 -3.39
C LEU A 14 -1.91 1.12 -2.65
N ARG A 15 -0.80 1.50 -3.29
CA ARG A 15 0.15 2.47 -2.76
C ARG A 15 0.31 3.64 -3.72
N ILE A 16 0.06 4.85 -3.24
CA ILE A 16 0.17 6.11 -3.99
C ILE A 16 1.21 6.96 -3.28
N ARG A 17 2.27 7.34 -3.98
CA ARG A 17 3.33 8.21 -3.45
C ARG A 17 3.30 9.56 -4.16
N ALA A 18 3.27 10.62 -3.37
CA ALA A 18 3.56 12.00 -3.75
C ALA A 18 4.91 12.43 -3.15
N ASP A 19 5.40 13.60 -3.53
CA ASP A 19 6.72 14.09 -3.13
C ASP A 19 6.89 14.21 -1.60
N THR A 20 5.80 14.52 -0.89
CA THR A 20 5.80 14.76 0.57
C THR A 20 4.92 13.79 1.35
N THR A 21 4.13 12.95 0.68
CA THR A 21 3.12 12.11 1.32
C THR A 21 2.98 10.79 0.60
N GLU A 22 2.70 9.74 1.36
CA GLU A 22 2.40 8.42 0.86
C GLU A 22 1.06 7.96 1.43
N ILE A 23 0.20 7.45 0.56
CA ILE A 23 -1.10 6.90 0.91
C ILE A 23 -1.10 5.42 0.54
N MET A 24 -1.55 4.63 1.50
CA MET A 24 -1.55 3.18 1.47
C MET A 24 -2.96 2.70 1.78
N VAL A 25 -3.55 1.90 0.90
CA VAL A 25 -4.91 1.38 1.05
C VAL A 25 -4.86 -0.15 0.98
N ALA A 26 -5.26 -0.79 2.07
CA ALA A 26 -5.47 -2.23 2.14
C ALA A 26 -6.98 -2.49 2.34
N PRO A 27 -7.71 -2.94 1.32
CA PRO A 27 -9.06 -3.45 1.51
C PRO A 27 -8.98 -4.76 2.30
N GLY A 28 -9.79 -4.87 3.36
CA GLY A 28 -10.08 -6.12 4.07
C GLY A 28 -11.57 -6.43 4.00
N ASP A 29 -11.97 -7.63 4.45
CA ASP A 29 -13.34 -8.11 4.31
C ASP A 29 -14.39 -7.23 5.03
N ASP A 30 -14.04 -6.73 6.22
CA ASP A 30 -14.94 -5.90 7.05
C ASP A 30 -14.54 -4.42 7.09
N TYR A 31 -13.26 -4.12 6.88
CA TYR A 31 -12.73 -2.76 6.97
C TYR A 31 -11.61 -2.52 5.97
N THR A 32 -11.57 -1.30 5.45
CA THR A 32 -10.46 -0.81 4.64
C THR A 32 -9.49 -0.04 5.52
N LEU A 33 -8.24 -0.50 5.59
CA LEU A 33 -7.17 0.21 6.26
C LEU A 33 -6.58 1.26 5.31
N ILE A 34 -6.66 2.53 5.70
CA ILE A 34 -6.03 3.64 4.99
C ILE A 34 -4.93 4.21 5.89
N VAL A 35 -3.69 4.21 5.39
CA VAL A 35 -2.54 4.78 6.07
C VAL A 35 -2.06 5.99 5.28
N VAL A 36 -1.85 7.11 5.99
CA VAL A 36 -1.26 8.34 5.44
C VAL A 36 0.08 8.57 6.14
N GLN A 37 1.15 8.57 5.37
CA GLN A 37 2.52 8.74 5.85
C GLN A 37 3.13 10.01 5.26
N ASN A 38 3.92 10.74 6.06
CA ASN A 38 4.75 11.81 5.53
C ASN A 38 6.06 11.24 5.02
N VAL A 39 6.39 11.56 3.77
CA VAL A 39 7.67 11.20 3.18
C VAL A 39 8.70 12.19 3.69
N VAL A 40 9.54 11.76 4.63
CA VAL A 40 10.69 12.54 5.10
C VAL A 40 11.89 12.19 4.24
N LEU A 41 12.37 13.16 3.46
CA LEU A 41 13.67 13.04 2.78
C LEU A 41 14.75 13.12 3.87
N ILE A 42 15.37 11.99 4.18
CA ILE A 42 16.58 11.98 4.99
C ILE A 42 17.71 12.37 4.04
N GLU A 43 18.22 13.59 4.15
CA GLU A 43 19.47 13.95 3.48
C GLU A 43 20.61 13.19 4.16
N SER A 44 21.37 12.44 3.35
CA SER A 44 22.51 11.61 3.76
C SER A 44 23.76 12.45 4.06
#